data_AF-A0A935WE12-F1
#
_entry.id   AF-A0A935WE12-F1
#
_cell.length_a   1.000
_cell.length_b   1.000
_cell.length_c   1.000
_cell.angle_alpha   90.00
_cell.angle_beta   90.00
_cell.angle_gamma   90.00
#
_symmetry.space_group_name_H-M   'P 1'
#
loop_
_entity.id
_entity.type
_entity.pdbx_description
1 polymer ?
#
loop_
_entity_poly.entity_id
_entity_poly.type
_entity_poly.pdbx_seq_one_letter_code
_entity_poly.pdbx_strand_id
1 'polypeptide(L)'
;MSGCGTRRATRGGPGPRCPPTSGDVQAAVLNVSGWFDEPYGPAGAVTNFVKLTESRGGPAGARLILGPWQHGVDAIQGGLAGKRDFGPAAARDYAALVLDWMDAHLKRLPAAATPPVEVFVMGANRWRAFPRWPVPGLRPDTLRLAGRADARTIGALRREAGGPPSAIASDPARPLTDPFRGAYGAHDYAALAPRPGLVAFETAPFSHPVEIIGEVTAEVAVQASVPDFDLWLQLYDVAPDGTAWNLASPGTGLVRASYRNGGPAREPVPEGELVRLRMSQLYTANRFATGHRLRIVLSTAFFPLFSVNPQTGALETESAETRAGVIRIRHDAEAPSWVVLPVVPDAGRYWAAGAVIPAGPSLTSTNPPHYLAPRAPRPRPREPRSAGARWTTRPSPFRSTSTPSAAASRMPRRWRSSGWRSSRH
;
A
#
# COMPACT_ATOMS: atom_id res chain seq x y z
N MET A 1 -12.10 26.57 5.86
CA MET A 1 -12.36 27.34 7.10
C MET A 1 -13.33 28.44 6.77
N SER A 2 -14.57 28.34 7.24
CA SER A 2 -15.51 29.46 7.22
C SER A 2 -16.63 29.18 8.23
N GLY A 3 -16.72 30.04 9.24
CA GLY A 3 -17.95 30.29 9.98
C GLY A 3 -18.18 29.47 11.24
N CYS A 4 -17.51 29.79 12.34
CA CYS A 4 -18.14 29.66 13.66
C CYS A 4 -17.99 31.00 14.39
N GLY A 5 -18.99 31.85 14.24
CA GLY A 5 -19.06 33.15 14.90
C GLY A 5 -19.18 32.99 16.41
N THR A 6 -18.41 33.77 17.14
CA THR A 6 -18.50 33.95 18.58
C THR A 6 -19.87 34.52 18.96
N ARG A 7 -20.83 33.66 19.32
CA ARG A 7 -22.02 34.08 20.06
C ARG A 7 -21.79 33.82 21.55
N ARG A 8 -21.91 34.90 22.33
CA ARG A 8 -21.88 34.94 23.78
C ARG A 8 -22.94 33.98 24.33
N ALA A 9 -22.54 33.12 25.26
CA ALA A 9 -23.43 32.17 25.92
C ALA A 9 -24.52 32.88 26.75
N THR A 10 -25.77 32.68 26.38
CA THR A 10 -26.92 32.83 27.29
C THR A 10 -27.27 31.46 27.87
N ARG A 11 -27.58 31.46 29.17
CA ARG A 11 -27.76 30.30 30.06
C ARG A 11 -28.77 29.26 29.53
N GLY A 12 -28.42 27.98 29.69
CA GLY A 12 -29.37 26.90 29.95
C GLY A 12 -29.65 25.93 28.78
N GLY A 13 -28.81 24.89 28.65
CA GLY A 13 -29.07 23.71 27.80
C GLY A 13 -27.80 23.19 27.10
N PRO A 14 -27.55 21.87 27.05
CA PRO A 14 -26.42 21.36 26.28
C PRO A 14 -26.76 21.53 24.79
N GLY A 15 -26.22 22.60 24.18
CA GLY A 15 -26.24 22.76 22.74
C GLY A 15 -25.53 21.58 22.05
N PRO A 16 -25.78 21.36 20.74
CA PRO A 16 -25.17 20.27 20.00
C PRO A 16 -23.65 20.40 20.10
N ARG A 17 -23.02 19.45 20.79
CA ARG A 17 -21.56 19.37 20.85
C ARG A 17 -21.09 19.13 19.42
N CYS A 18 -20.21 20.00 18.92
CA CYS A 18 -19.47 19.69 17.71
C CYS A 18 -18.82 18.30 17.89
N PRO A 19 -18.77 17.46 16.84
CA PRO A 19 -17.98 16.24 16.91
C PRO A 19 -16.55 16.63 17.34
N PRO A 20 -15.94 15.91 18.30
CA PRO A 20 -14.61 16.23 18.76
C PRO A 20 -13.67 16.27 17.56
N THR A 21 -12.96 17.39 17.39
CA THR A 21 -11.83 17.41 16.47
C THR A 21 -10.75 16.50 17.04
N SER A 22 -9.90 15.90 16.21
CA SER A 22 -8.78 15.03 16.65
C SER A 22 -7.81 15.70 17.64
N GLY A 23 -7.97 17.00 17.91
CA GLY A 23 -7.32 17.80 18.94
C GLY A 23 -7.56 17.34 20.39
N ASP A 24 -8.70 16.73 20.68
CA ASP A 24 -9.15 16.51 22.07
C ASP A 24 -8.95 15.07 22.59
N VAL A 25 -8.42 14.17 21.76
CA VAL A 25 -8.29 12.75 22.12
C VAL A 25 -7.03 12.53 22.98
N GLN A 26 -7.22 12.39 24.29
CA GLN A 26 -6.15 12.10 25.26
C GLN A 26 -6.01 10.61 25.61
N ALA A 27 -6.94 9.75 25.17
CA ALA A 27 -6.93 8.32 25.46
C ALA A 27 -5.70 7.62 24.85
N ALA A 28 -5.12 6.64 25.53
CA ALA A 28 -4.05 5.84 24.93
C ALA A 28 -4.60 5.01 23.75
N VAL A 29 -3.96 5.08 22.58
CA VAL A 29 -4.41 4.39 21.35
C VAL A 29 -3.36 3.41 20.82
N LEU A 30 -3.73 2.14 20.74
CA LEU A 30 -2.99 1.09 20.04
C LEU A 30 -3.58 0.90 18.64
N ASN A 31 -2.82 1.27 17.61
CA ASN A 31 -3.20 1.09 16.20
C ASN A 31 -2.52 -0.17 15.68
N VAL A 32 -3.29 -1.12 15.16
CA VAL A 32 -2.79 -2.37 14.57
C VAL A 32 -3.45 -2.57 13.21
N SER A 33 -2.65 -2.85 12.18
CA SER A 33 -3.14 -3.21 10.85
C SER A 33 -2.06 -4.00 10.09
N GLY A 34 -2.33 -4.34 8.83
CA GLY A 34 -1.43 -5.12 7.98
C GLY A 34 -1.26 -4.56 6.57
N TRP A 35 -0.15 -4.89 5.92
CA TRP A 35 0.12 -4.52 4.51
C TRP A 35 -0.92 -5.09 3.55
N PHE A 36 -1.48 -6.25 3.92
CA PHE A 36 -2.50 -6.96 3.17
C PHE A 36 -3.84 -6.91 3.90
N ASP A 37 -4.16 -5.88 4.68
CA ASP A 37 -5.49 -5.76 5.30
C ASP A 37 -6.51 -5.29 4.25
N GLU A 38 -6.92 -6.13 3.30
CA GLU A 38 -7.67 -5.69 2.09
C GLU A 38 -8.88 -4.79 2.33
N PRO A 39 -9.76 -5.04 3.33
CA PRO A 39 -10.98 -4.26 3.49
C PRO A 39 -10.75 -2.81 3.96
N TYR A 40 -9.64 -2.54 4.66
CA TYR A 40 -9.38 -1.24 5.30
C TYR A 40 -8.04 -0.61 4.90
N GLY A 41 -7.08 -1.45 4.50
CA GLY A 41 -5.69 -1.13 4.30
C GLY A 41 -4.99 -0.62 5.57
N PRO A 42 -3.66 -0.48 5.51
CA PRO A 42 -2.90 0.17 6.58
C PRO A 42 -3.25 1.66 6.74
N ALA A 43 -3.94 2.26 5.76
CA ALA A 43 -4.22 3.69 5.70
C ALA A 43 -5.05 4.21 6.88
N GLY A 44 -6.03 3.44 7.37
CA GLY A 44 -6.85 3.84 8.52
C GLY A 44 -6.02 3.95 9.80
N ALA A 45 -5.26 2.90 10.13
CA ALA A 45 -4.37 2.87 11.29
C ALA A 45 -3.27 3.95 11.21
N VAL A 46 -2.67 4.12 10.04
CA VAL A 46 -1.65 5.15 9.79
C VAL A 46 -2.24 6.55 9.96
N THR A 47 -3.40 6.83 9.35
CA THR A 47 -4.04 8.15 9.42
C THR A 47 -4.41 8.49 10.87
N ASN A 48 -4.97 7.53 11.60
CA ASN A 48 -5.33 7.72 13.01
C ASN A 48 -4.08 8.03 13.86
N PHE A 49 -3.02 7.24 13.71
CA PHE A 49 -1.76 7.48 14.43
C PHE A 49 -1.16 8.86 14.10
N VAL A 50 -1.03 9.20 12.81
CA VAL A 50 -0.46 10.49 12.39
C VAL A 50 -1.28 11.65 12.95
N LYS A 51 -2.60 11.65 12.77
CA LYS A 51 -3.47 12.74 13.24
C LYS A 51 -3.48 12.89 14.76
N LEU A 52 -3.40 11.77 15.48
CA LEU A 52 -3.33 11.76 16.94
C LEU A 52 -2.00 12.30 17.47
N THR A 53 -0.89 11.92 16.84
CA THR A 53 0.44 12.37 17.27
C THR A 53 0.71 13.82 16.90
N GLU A 54 0.21 14.27 15.74
CA GLU A 54 0.20 15.69 15.36
C GLU A 54 -0.56 16.54 16.40
N SER A 55 -1.75 16.12 16.83
CA SER A 55 -2.54 16.89 17.78
C SER A 55 -1.94 16.96 19.19
N ARG A 56 -1.16 15.94 19.58
CA ARG A 56 -0.47 15.89 20.87
C ARG A 56 0.92 16.52 20.87
N GLY A 57 1.46 16.86 19.70
CA GLY A 57 2.86 17.27 19.56
C GLY A 57 3.86 16.12 19.78
N GLY A 58 3.44 14.86 19.73
CA GLY A 58 4.32 13.71 19.91
C GLY A 58 3.59 12.36 20.02
N PRO A 59 4.34 11.24 20.03
CA PRO A 59 3.79 9.88 20.05
C PRO A 59 3.34 9.38 21.43
N ALA A 60 3.39 10.21 22.47
CA ALA A 60 3.04 9.78 23.82
C ALA A 60 1.61 9.20 23.88
N GLY A 61 1.49 7.98 24.42
CA GLY A 61 0.21 7.27 24.49
C GLY A 61 -0.37 6.85 23.13
N ALA A 62 0.45 6.78 22.08
CA ALA A 62 0.05 6.29 20.77
C ALA A 62 1.05 5.23 20.29
N ARG A 63 0.56 4.12 19.76
CA ARG A 63 1.38 3.08 19.16
C ARG A 63 0.81 2.67 17.80
N LEU A 64 1.69 2.34 16.85
CA LEU A 64 1.34 1.84 15.52
C LEU A 64 2.12 0.55 15.25
N ILE A 65 1.41 -0.52 14.92
CA ILE A 65 1.98 -1.81 14.55
C ILE A 65 1.45 -2.21 13.18
N LEU A 66 2.34 -2.42 12.22
CA LEU A 66 2.00 -2.83 10.86
C LEU A 66 2.73 -4.13 10.51
N GLY A 67 1.99 -5.23 10.44
CA GLY A 67 2.52 -6.55 10.08
C GLY A 67 2.23 -6.94 8.64
N PRO A 68 2.73 -8.10 8.17
CA PRO A 68 2.45 -8.59 6.83
C PRO A 68 1.13 -9.37 6.80
N TRP A 69 0.12 -8.90 7.51
CA TRP A 69 -1.10 -9.67 7.78
C TRP A 69 -2.25 -9.32 6.86
N GLN A 70 -3.14 -10.29 6.73
CA GLN A 70 -4.49 -10.09 6.20
C GLN A 70 -5.44 -9.55 7.28
N HIS A 71 -6.67 -9.25 6.89
CA HIS A 71 -7.71 -8.89 7.84
C HIS A 71 -8.02 -10.02 8.83
N GLY A 72 -8.10 -9.69 10.12
CA GLY A 72 -8.55 -10.59 11.18
C GLY A 72 -7.46 -11.03 12.16
N VAL A 73 -7.88 -11.38 13.38
CA VAL A 73 -6.98 -11.76 14.48
C VAL A 73 -6.16 -13.01 14.16
N ASP A 74 -6.77 -14.00 13.49
CA ASP A 74 -6.08 -15.23 13.10
C ASP A 74 -4.88 -14.94 12.18
N ALA A 75 -4.99 -13.94 11.30
CA ALA A 75 -3.89 -13.53 10.44
C ALA A 75 -2.75 -12.88 11.24
N ILE A 76 -3.06 -12.08 12.26
CA ILE A 76 -2.07 -11.44 13.14
C ILE A 76 -1.26 -12.48 13.93
N GLN A 77 -1.92 -13.55 14.36
CA GLN A 77 -1.32 -14.64 15.13
C GLN A 77 -0.52 -15.63 14.27
N GLY A 78 -0.52 -15.47 12.94
CA GLY A 78 0.20 -16.30 11.99
C GLY A 78 1.29 -15.56 11.21
N GLY A 79 2.06 -16.33 10.44
CA GLY A 79 3.05 -15.81 9.50
C GLY A 79 2.60 -15.84 8.04
N LEU A 80 1.45 -16.45 7.75
CA LEU A 80 0.93 -16.62 6.39
C LEU A 80 0.02 -15.46 6.01
N ALA A 81 0.26 -14.87 4.84
CA ALA A 81 -0.72 -14.00 4.19
C ALA A 81 -0.91 -14.42 2.73
N GLY A 82 -2.12 -14.85 2.40
CA GLY A 82 -2.43 -15.46 1.10
C GLY A 82 -1.62 -16.73 0.92
N LYS A 83 -0.71 -16.72 -0.05
CA LYS A 83 0.20 -17.83 -0.36
C LYS A 83 1.63 -17.61 0.12
N ARG A 84 1.94 -16.45 0.71
CA ARG A 84 3.30 -16.12 1.16
C ARG A 84 3.43 -16.34 2.66
N ASP A 85 4.40 -17.16 3.03
CA ASP A 85 4.81 -17.36 4.41
C ASP A 85 5.94 -16.38 4.76
N PHE A 86 5.70 -15.53 5.76
CA PHE A 86 6.66 -14.59 6.32
C PHE A 86 7.37 -15.14 7.57
N GLY A 87 7.07 -16.38 7.94
CA GLY A 87 7.66 -17.11 9.06
C GLY A 87 7.04 -16.76 10.41
N PRO A 88 7.36 -17.53 11.46
CA PRO A 88 6.79 -17.36 12.80
C PRO A 88 7.13 -16.00 13.43
N ALA A 89 8.21 -15.35 12.99
CA ALA A 89 8.59 -14.02 13.46
C ALA A 89 7.58 -12.93 13.08
N ALA A 90 6.75 -13.15 12.05
CA ALA A 90 5.68 -12.23 11.67
C ALA A 90 4.47 -12.29 12.61
N ALA A 91 4.28 -13.41 13.32
CA ALA A 91 3.16 -13.59 14.23
C ALA A 91 3.27 -12.69 15.47
N ARG A 92 2.12 -12.26 15.98
CA ARG A 92 1.98 -11.60 17.28
C ARG A 92 0.82 -12.23 18.03
N ASP A 93 1.03 -12.50 19.32
CA ASP A 93 -0.07 -12.82 20.22
C ASP A 93 -0.92 -11.55 20.39
N TYR A 94 -2.06 -11.52 19.69
CA TYR A 94 -2.95 -10.37 19.67
C TYR A 94 -3.60 -10.14 21.03
N ALA A 95 -3.98 -11.22 21.73
CA ALA A 95 -4.62 -11.11 23.04
C ALA A 95 -3.64 -10.55 24.07
N ALA A 96 -2.41 -11.09 24.13
CA ALA A 96 -1.36 -10.57 25.00
C ALA A 96 -1.03 -9.11 24.67
N LEU A 97 -0.88 -8.78 23.39
CA LEU A 97 -0.60 -7.40 22.95
C LEU A 97 -1.66 -6.40 23.44
N VAL A 98 -2.95 -6.75 23.32
CA VAL A 98 -4.06 -5.88 23.77
C VAL A 98 -4.11 -5.81 25.29
N LEU A 99 -3.97 -6.95 25.98
CA LEU A 99 -4.01 -6.99 27.45
C LEU A 99 -2.85 -6.22 28.08
N ASP A 100 -1.63 -6.37 27.56
CA ASP A 100 -0.46 -5.62 28.01
C ASP A 100 -0.67 -4.10 27.86
N TRP A 101 -1.25 -3.67 26.74
CA TRP A 101 -1.59 -2.27 26.52
C TRP A 101 -2.64 -1.76 27.53
N MET A 102 -3.69 -2.55 27.77
CA MET A 102 -4.74 -2.20 28.73
C MET A 102 -4.19 -2.18 30.17
N ASP A 103 -3.34 -3.12 30.53
CA ASP A 103 -2.73 -3.18 31.86
C ASP A 103 -1.79 -2.00 32.12
N ALA A 104 -1.01 -1.59 31.10
CA ALA A 104 -0.17 -0.40 31.18
C ALA A 104 -0.97 0.90 31.37
N HIS A 105 -2.13 1.03 30.72
CA HIS A 105 -2.87 2.30 30.67
C HIS A 105 -4.07 2.40 31.62
N LEU A 106 -4.78 1.30 31.86
CA LEU A 106 -5.95 1.27 32.75
C LEU A 106 -5.55 0.91 34.18
N LYS A 107 -4.68 -0.08 34.35
CA LYS A 107 -4.18 -0.48 35.68
C LYS A 107 -2.92 0.28 36.10
N ARG A 108 -2.28 1.01 35.18
CA ARG A 108 -1.02 1.74 35.40
C ARG A 108 0.10 0.82 35.89
N LEU A 109 0.11 -0.43 35.43
CA LEU A 109 1.17 -1.38 35.75
C LEU A 109 2.47 -0.99 35.02
N PRO A 110 3.65 -1.29 35.61
CA PRO A 110 4.90 -1.15 34.89
C PRO A 110 4.87 -1.98 33.61
N ALA A 111 5.18 -1.35 32.48
CA ALA A 111 5.25 -2.00 31.18
C ALA A 111 6.65 -1.81 30.58
N ALA A 112 7.07 -2.77 29.75
CA ALA A 112 8.28 -2.62 28.97
C ALA A 112 8.17 -1.39 28.06
N ALA A 113 9.28 -0.66 27.87
CA ALA A 113 9.30 0.45 26.94
C ALA A 113 9.11 -0.09 25.51
N THR A 114 7.94 0.17 24.92
CA THR A 114 7.64 -0.19 23.53
C THR A 114 7.87 1.01 22.61
N PRO A 115 8.46 0.81 21.42
CA PRO A 115 8.61 1.88 20.44
C PRO A 115 7.23 2.37 19.94
N PRO A 116 7.09 3.66 19.61
CA PRO A 116 5.85 4.20 19.05
C PRO A 116 5.39 3.53 17.75
N VAL A 117 6.32 3.08 16.92
CA VAL A 117 6.02 2.48 15.63
C VAL A 117 6.82 1.19 15.49
N GLU A 118 6.14 0.10 15.14
CA GLU A 118 6.76 -1.15 14.70
C GLU A 118 6.17 -1.56 13.36
N VAL A 119 7.06 -1.95 12.44
CA VAL A 119 6.68 -2.40 11.11
C VAL A 119 7.41 -3.68 10.78
N PHE A 120 6.71 -4.64 10.18
CA PHE A 120 7.35 -5.84 9.65
C PHE A 120 7.86 -5.56 8.24
N VAL A 121 9.17 -5.62 8.06
CA VAL A 121 9.81 -5.44 6.75
C VAL A 121 9.80 -6.78 6.03
N MET A 122 8.93 -6.88 5.02
CA MET A 122 8.88 -8.01 4.09
C MET A 122 10.20 -8.14 3.31
N GLY A 123 10.46 -9.31 2.74
CA GLY A 123 11.72 -9.60 2.05
C GLY A 123 12.91 -9.78 3.01
N ALA A 124 13.00 -8.98 4.07
CA ALA A 124 13.90 -9.18 5.21
C ALA A 124 13.31 -10.08 6.31
N ASN A 125 11.99 -10.25 6.33
CA ASN A 125 11.21 -10.99 7.32
C ASN A 125 11.57 -10.65 8.77
N ARG A 126 11.59 -9.36 9.10
CA ARG A 126 11.94 -8.86 10.44
C ARG A 126 11.14 -7.64 10.85
N TRP A 127 10.87 -7.52 12.14
CA TRP A 127 10.34 -6.30 12.73
C TRP A 127 11.41 -5.20 12.81
N ARG A 128 10.99 -3.96 12.54
CA ARG A 128 11.78 -2.75 12.77
C ARG A 128 10.98 -1.77 13.62
N ALA A 129 11.67 -1.12 14.55
CA ALA A 129 11.12 -0.12 15.45
C ALA A 129 11.51 1.29 15.00
N PHE A 130 10.59 2.25 15.16
CA PHE A 130 10.80 3.65 14.82
C PHE A 130 10.17 4.58 15.87
N PRO A 131 10.73 5.78 16.06
CA PRO A 131 10.21 6.74 17.03
C PRO A 131 8.94 7.46 16.56
N ARG A 132 8.63 7.43 15.26
CA ARG A 132 7.47 8.10 14.66
C ARG A 132 7.18 7.55 13.26
N TRP A 133 6.02 7.92 12.75
CA TRP A 133 5.62 7.74 11.34
C TRP A 133 5.32 9.12 10.72
N PRO A 134 5.72 9.40 9.46
CA PRO A 134 6.59 8.60 8.61
C PRO A 134 7.96 8.34 9.24
N VAL A 135 8.62 7.25 8.83
CA VAL A 135 9.90 6.87 9.45
C VAL A 135 10.97 7.95 9.19
N PRO A 136 11.83 8.28 10.17
CA PRO A 136 12.84 9.32 10.01
C PRO A 136 13.95 8.89 9.05
N GLY A 137 14.59 9.86 8.40
CA GLY A 137 15.79 9.63 7.59
C GLY A 137 15.53 9.06 6.18
N LEU A 138 14.27 8.97 5.74
CA LEU A 138 13.92 8.59 4.38
C LEU A 138 14.61 9.50 3.34
N ARG A 139 15.06 8.89 2.25
CA ARG A 139 15.51 9.57 1.03
C ARG A 139 14.51 9.25 -0.08
N PRO A 140 13.51 10.11 -0.32
CA PRO A 140 12.56 9.89 -1.41
C PRO A 140 13.28 9.72 -2.73
N ASP A 141 12.98 8.65 -3.46
CA ASP A 141 13.51 8.39 -4.79
C ASP A 141 12.40 8.47 -5.84
N THR A 142 12.48 9.48 -6.71
CA THR A 142 11.51 9.65 -7.80
C THR A 142 11.96 8.90 -9.04
N LEU A 143 11.17 7.91 -9.43
CA LEU A 143 11.31 7.20 -10.69
C LEU A 143 10.20 7.63 -11.64
N ARG A 144 10.55 7.87 -12.88
CA ARG A 144 9.63 8.23 -13.97
C ARG A 144 9.35 7.00 -14.81
N LEU A 145 8.12 6.91 -15.30
CA LEU A 145 7.75 5.95 -16.33
C LEU A 145 8.50 6.35 -17.61
N ALA A 146 9.01 5.36 -18.33
CA ALA A 146 9.77 5.58 -19.54
C ALA A 146 9.70 4.37 -20.47
N GLY A 147 9.95 4.59 -21.76
CA GLY A 147 9.82 3.58 -22.79
C GLY A 147 8.35 3.20 -23.04
N ARG A 148 8.07 2.68 -24.23
CA ARG A 148 6.72 2.22 -24.56
C ARG A 148 6.42 0.94 -23.80
N ALA A 149 5.36 0.97 -22.99
CA ALA A 149 4.76 -0.24 -22.43
C ALA A 149 3.46 -0.55 -23.18
N ASP A 150 3.23 -1.82 -23.47
CA ASP A 150 2.01 -2.30 -24.13
C ASP A 150 1.69 -3.73 -23.68
N ALA A 151 0.76 -4.40 -24.35
CA ALA A 151 0.36 -5.77 -24.02
C ALA A 151 1.45 -6.83 -24.26
N ARG A 152 2.66 -6.45 -24.69
CA ARG A 152 3.80 -7.36 -24.95
C ARG A 152 5.11 -6.86 -24.36
N THR A 153 5.21 -5.57 -24.06
CA THR A 153 6.44 -4.89 -23.67
C THR A 153 6.30 -4.27 -22.30
N ILE A 154 7.27 -4.53 -21.43
CA ILE A 154 7.41 -3.85 -20.13
C ILE A 154 8.20 -2.56 -20.35
N GLY A 155 7.68 -1.43 -19.87
CA GLY A 155 8.41 -0.16 -19.84
C GLY A 155 9.45 -0.10 -18.70
N ALA A 156 10.16 1.01 -18.60
CA ALA A 156 11.17 1.23 -17.56
C ALA A 156 10.68 2.21 -16.48
N LEU A 157 11.17 2.01 -15.26
CA LEU A 157 11.18 2.97 -14.17
C LEU A 157 12.62 3.47 -13.99
N ARG A 158 12.85 4.75 -14.27
CA ARG A 158 14.19 5.35 -14.20
C ARG A 158 14.11 6.85 -13.89
N ARG A 159 15.21 7.50 -13.55
CA ARG A 159 15.22 8.94 -13.19
C ARG A 159 14.80 9.85 -14.35
N GLU A 160 15.08 9.43 -15.58
CA GLU A 160 14.78 10.17 -16.81
C GLU A 160 13.45 9.72 -17.42
N ALA A 161 12.52 10.65 -17.62
CA ALA A 161 11.34 10.38 -18.43
C ALA A 161 11.72 10.21 -19.90
N GLY A 162 10.79 9.67 -20.68
CA GLY A 162 10.90 9.68 -22.13
C GLY A 162 10.50 8.37 -22.78
N GLY A 163 9.95 8.51 -23.97
CA GLY A 163 9.33 7.43 -24.73
C GLY A 163 7.95 7.87 -25.21
N PRO A 164 7.37 7.17 -26.20
CA PRO A 164 6.01 7.45 -26.62
C PRO A 164 5.02 6.99 -25.54
N PRO A 165 3.82 7.61 -25.46
CA PRO A 165 2.79 7.21 -24.52
C PRO A 165 2.46 5.72 -24.57
N SER A 166 2.13 5.16 -23.41
CA SER A 166 1.63 3.78 -23.28
C SER A 166 0.10 3.78 -23.33
N ALA A 167 -0.53 2.78 -23.94
CA ALA A 167 -1.98 2.74 -24.10
C ALA A 167 -2.57 1.46 -23.51
N ILE A 168 -3.60 1.61 -22.68
CA ILE A 168 -4.41 0.52 -22.14
C ILE A 168 -5.73 0.52 -22.93
N ALA A 169 -6.00 -0.57 -23.66
CA ALA A 169 -7.34 -0.84 -24.17
C ALA A 169 -8.22 -1.31 -23.01
N SER A 170 -9.29 -0.57 -22.74
CA SER A 170 -10.16 -0.79 -21.59
C SER A 170 -11.58 -1.09 -22.04
N ASP A 171 -12.04 -2.29 -21.75
CA ASP A 171 -13.37 -2.77 -22.07
C ASP A 171 -14.05 -3.28 -20.80
N PRO A 172 -15.02 -2.55 -20.24
CA PRO A 172 -15.72 -2.97 -19.03
C PRO A 172 -16.48 -4.29 -19.17
N ALA A 173 -16.83 -4.71 -20.40
CA ALA A 173 -17.44 -6.02 -20.66
C ALA A 173 -16.42 -7.16 -20.63
N ARG A 174 -15.11 -6.84 -20.71
CA ARG A 174 -13.99 -7.78 -20.62
C ARG A 174 -12.91 -7.22 -19.68
N PRO A 175 -13.25 -7.01 -18.39
CA PRO A 175 -12.35 -6.37 -17.46
C PRO A 175 -11.12 -7.26 -17.22
N LEU A 176 -10.01 -6.62 -16.83
CA LEU A 176 -8.88 -7.35 -16.29
C LEU A 176 -9.33 -8.08 -15.02
N THR A 177 -9.16 -9.40 -14.99
CA THR A 177 -9.50 -10.23 -13.85
C THR A 177 -8.28 -10.53 -12.99
N ASP A 178 -8.50 -10.51 -11.69
CA ASP A 178 -7.57 -11.02 -10.69
C ASP A 178 -7.42 -12.54 -10.86
N PRO A 179 -6.22 -13.06 -11.16
CA PRO A 179 -6.00 -14.50 -11.28
C PRO A 179 -6.32 -15.27 -9.98
N PHE A 180 -6.34 -14.59 -8.82
CA PHE A 180 -6.68 -15.17 -7.53
C PHE A 180 -8.14 -14.96 -7.13
N ARG A 181 -8.97 -14.42 -8.03
CA ARG A 181 -10.44 -14.30 -7.87
C ARG A 181 -10.86 -13.53 -6.61
N GLY A 182 -10.13 -12.49 -6.24
CA GLY A 182 -10.38 -11.68 -5.05
C GLY A 182 -9.86 -12.32 -3.77
N ALA A 183 -9.04 -13.38 -3.84
CA ALA A 183 -8.42 -13.93 -2.65
C ALA A 183 -7.44 -12.92 -2.04
N TYR A 184 -7.61 -12.69 -0.76
CA TYR A 184 -6.82 -11.77 0.03
C TYR A 184 -5.38 -12.26 0.25
N GLY A 185 -4.48 -11.35 0.61
CA GLY A 185 -3.10 -11.63 0.98
C GLY A 185 -2.07 -11.44 -0.13
N ALA A 186 -0.89 -12.00 0.13
CA ALA A 186 0.22 -11.98 -0.81
C ALA A 186 0.15 -13.17 -1.76
N HIS A 187 0.21 -12.90 -3.06
CA HIS A 187 0.19 -13.90 -4.12
C HIS A 187 1.29 -13.65 -5.16
N ASP A 188 1.68 -14.71 -5.85
CA ASP A 188 2.60 -14.60 -6.99
C ASP A 188 1.84 -14.19 -8.26
N TYR A 189 2.00 -12.92 -8.61
CA TYR A 189 1.40 -12.30 -9.77
C TYR A 189 2.30 -12.33 -11.01
N ALA A 190 3.23 -13.28 -11.12
CA ALA A 190 4.06 -13.45 -12.32
C ALA A 190 3.22 -13.56 -13.61
N ALA A 191 2.02 -14.13 -13.51
CA ALA A 191 1.05 -14.23 -14.61
C ALA A 191 0.46 -12.87 -15.07
N LEU A 192 0.60 -11.79 -14.28
CA LEU A 192 0.27 -10.41 -14.67
C LEU A 192 1.40 -9.73 -15.44
N ALA A 193 2.13 -10.51 -16.25
CA ALA A 193 2.99 -9.98 -17.30
C ALA A 193 2.17 -9.13 -18.31
N PRO A 194 2.83 -8.32 -19.17
CA PRO A 194 2.16 -7.54 -20.21
C PRO A 194 1.08 -8.33 -20.95
N ARG A 195 -0.15 -7.80 -20.92
CA ARG A 195 -1.34 -8.36 -21.57
C ARG A 195 -2.37 -7.26 -21.80
N PRO A 196 -3.40 -7.47 -22.65
CA PRO A 196 -4.48 -6.50 -22.81
C PRO A 196 -5.12 -6.14 -21.46
N GLY A 197 -5.51 -4.88 -21.29
CA GLY A 197 -6.10 -4.35 -20.05
C GLY A 197 -5.10 -3.87 -18.99
N LEU A 198 -3.78 -4.02 -19.22
CA LEU A 198 -2.75 -3.46 -18.35
C LEU A 198 -1.50 -3.01 -19.11
N VAL A 199 -0.68 -2.19 -18.46
CA VAL A 199 0.71 -1.92 -18.82
C VAL A 199 1.59 -2.06 -17.59
N ALA A 200 2.82 -2.52 -17.76
CA ALA A 200 3.77 -2.72 -16.68
C ALA A 200 5.05 -1.92 -16.91
N PHE A 201 5.67 -1.44 -15.82
CA PHE A 201 6.96 -0.76 -15.83
C PHE A 201 7.86 -1.31 -14.73
N GLU A 202 9.14 -1.46 -15.02
CA GLU A 202 10.11 -2.05 -14.10
C GLU A 202 11.38 -1.23 -13.93
N THR A 203 11.96 -1.29 -12.74
CA THR A 203 13.36 -0.88 -12.56
C THR A 203 14.31 -1.83 -13.28
N ALA A 204 15.56 -1.37 -13.48
CA ALA A 204 16.67 -2.32 -13.61
C ALA A 204 16.75 -3.21 -12.34
N PRO A 205 17.36 -4.40 -12.41
CA PRO A 205 17.64 -5.17 -11.20
C PRO A 205 18.42 -4.32 -10.22
N PHE A 206 18.03 -4.34 -8.95
CA PHE A 206 18.79 -3.66 -7.92
C PHE A 206 20.16 -4.32 -7.77
N SER A 207 21.22 -3.51 -7.83
CA SER A 207 22.61 -4.00 -7.72
C SER A 207 23.02 -4.31 -6.28
N HIS A 208 22.28 -3.77 -5.31
CA HIS A 208 22.38 -4.05 -3.89
C HIS A 208 20.96 -4.09 -3.30
N PRO A 209 20.76 -4.63 -2.09
CA PRO A 209 19.45 -4.62 -1.46
C PRO A 209 18.93 -3.19 -1.27
N VAL A 210 17.64 -2.96 -1.47
CA VAL A 210 16.98 -1.66 -1.30
C VAL A 210 15.79 -1.84 -0.40
N GLU A 211 15.68 -1.03 0.64
CA GLU A 211 14.57 -1.08 1.60
C GLU A 211 13.64 0.13 1.40
N ILE A 212 12.36 -0.16 1.20
CA ILE A 212 11.29 0.82 1.01
C ILE A 212 10.33 0.66 2.19
N ILE A 213 10.17 1.72 2.99
CA ILE A 213 9.26 1.74 4.15
C ILE A 213 8.50 3.05 4.15
N GLY A 214 7.19 2.98 3.99
CA GLY A 214 6.34 4.16 4.02
C GLY A 214 5.28 4.14 2.95
N GLU A 215 4.81 5.35 2.65
CA GLU A 215 3.89 5.60 1.55
C GLU A 215 4.64 5.70 0.23
N VAL A 216 4.30 4.83 -0.72
CA VAL A 216 4.61 5.03 -2.13
C VAL A 216 3.57 5.98 -2.70
N THR A 217 3.99 7.01 -3.42
CA THR A 217 3.05 7.93 -4.09
C THR A 217 3.33 7.95 -5.57
N ALA A 218 2.31 8.18 -6.38
CA ALA A 218 2.47 8.33 -7.82
C ALA A 218 1.61 9.47 -8.35
N GLU A 219 2.05 10.05 -9.45
CA GLU A 219 1.22 10.91 -10.28
C GLU A 219 1.29 10.40 -11.71
N VAL A 220 0.11 10.12 -12.26
CA VAL A 220 -0.02 9.57 -13.60
C VAL A 220 -0.74 10.59 -14.47
N ALA A 221 -0.05 11.06 -15.51
CA ALA A 221 -0.62 11.92 -16.53
C ALA A 221 -1.36 11.05 -17.57
N VAL A 222 -2.63 11.33 -17.81
CA VAL A 222 -3.53 10.45 -18.58
C VAL A 222 -4.36 11.25 -19.59
N GLN A 223 -4.55 10.70 -20.78
CA GLN A 223 -5.58 11.12 -21.73
C GLN A 223 -6.51 9.93 -22.01
N ALA A 224 -7.81 10.12 -21.87
CA ALA A 224 -8.80 9.06 -22.04
C ALA A 224 -9.78 9.35 -23.17
N SER A 225 -10.23 8.33 -23.88
CA SER A 225 -11.31 8.45 -24.89
C SER A 225 -12.71 8.21 -24.31
N VAL A 226 -12.84 8.30 -22.99
CA VAL A 226 -14.06 8.04 -22.21
C VAL A 226 -14.14 9.04 -21.06
N PRO A 227 -15.35 9.42 -20.62
CA PRO A 227 -15.56 10.49 -19.65
C PRO A 227 -15.31 10.06 -18.19
N ASP A 228 -15.10 8.78 -17.93
CA ASP A 228 -14.68 8.26 -16.62
C ASP A 228 -13.98 6.92 -16.80
N PHE A 229 -13.12 6.56 -15.86
CA PHE A 229 -12.44 5.27 -15.79
C PHE A 229 -11.81 5.10 -14.42
N ASP A 230 -11.49 3.87 -14.07
CA ASP A 230 -10.66 3.57 -12.90
C ASP A 230 -9.21 3.42 -13.34
N LEU A 231 -8.26 3.89 -12.53
CA LEU A 231 -6.84 3.60 -12.69
C LEU A 231 -6.33 2.94 -11.42
N TRP A 232 -5.82 1.72 -11.58
CA TRP A 232 -5.19 0.93 -10.55
C TRP A 232 -3.69 1.05 -10.66
N LEU A 233 -3.00 1.10 -9.53
CA LEU A 233 -1.55 1.04 -9.38
C LEU A 233 -1.23 -0.07 -8.39
N GLN A 234 -0.58 -1.11 -8.90
CA GLN A 234 -0.17 -2.27 -8.12
C GLN A 234 1.36 -2.33 -8.07
N LEU A 235 1.91 -2.71 -6.90
CA LEU A 235 3.34 -2.76 -6.64
C LEU A 235 3.78 -4.21 -6.42
N TYR A 236 4.84 -4.63 -7.10
CA TYR A 236 5.37 -5.98 -7.01
C TYR A 236 6.89 -6.00 -6.80
N ASP A 237 7.34 -6.94 -5.98
CA ASP A 237 8.73 -7.36 -5.89
C ASP A 237 8.96 -8.57 -6.79
N VAL A 238 9.68 -8.34 -7.89
CA VAL A 238 9.96 -9.35 -8.91
C VAL A 238 11.34 -9.94 -8.69
N ALA A 239 11.38 -11.24 -8.38
CA ALA A 239 12.59 -12.01 -8.20
C ALA A 239 13.27 -12.35 -9.54
N PRO A 240 14.57 -12.70 -9.53
CA PRO A 240 15.30 -13.10 -10.75
C PRO A 240 14.69 -14.29 -11.51
N ASP A 241 13.96 -15.16 -10.82
CA ASP A 241 13.27 -16.31 -11.42
C ASP A 241 11.91 -15.95 -12.06
N GLY A 242 11.47 -14.70 -11.91
CA GLY A 242 10.22 -14.16 -12.46
C GLY A 242 9.04 -14.16 -11.49
N THR A 243 9.18 -14.74 -10.29
CA THR A 243 8.17 -14.65 -9.22
C THR A 243 7.88 -13.18 -8.90
N ALA A 244 6.61 -12.78 -8.80
CA ALA A 244 6.23 -11.38 -8.59
C ALA A 244 5.24 -11.24 -7.42
N TRP A 245 5.74 -11.01 -6.22
CA TRP A 245 4.90 -10.86 -5.03
C TRP A 245 4.33 -9.45 -4.93
N ASN A 246 3.02 -9.31 -4.72
CA ASN A 246 2.43 -8.00 -4.40
C ASN A 246 2.94 -7.49 -3.05
N LEU A 247 3.11 -6.17 -2.95
CA LEU A 247 3.68 -5.50 -1.77
C LEU A 247 2.63 -4.83 -0.87
N ALA A 248 1.39 -4.79 -1.34
CA ALA A 248 0.24 -4.32 -0.60
C ALA A 248 -1.00 -5.03 -1.13
N SER A 249 -2.13 -4.88 -0.43
CA SER A 249 -3.44 -5.21 -1.00
C SER A 249 -3.60 -4.51 -2.36
N PRO A 250 -3.97 -5.24 -3.44
CA PRO A 250 -4.14 -4.67 -4.77
C PRO A 250 -5.12 -3.48 -4.86
N GLY A 251 -6.03 -3.35 -3.89
CA GLY A 251 -7.07 -2.30 -3.86
C GLY A 251 -6.62 -0.96 -3.29
N THR A 252 -5.42 -0.88 -2.69
CA THR A 252 -4.95 0.34 -2.01
C THR A 252 -4.49 1.44 -2.96
N GLY A 253 -4.22 1.12 -4.24
CA GLY A 253 -3.78 2.06 -5.26
C GLY A 253 -4.80 2.31 -6.34
N LEU A 254 -6.05 2.61 -5.98
CA LEU A 254 -7.13 2.84 -6.94
C LEU A 254 -7.56 4.30 -6.92
N VAL A 255 -7.67 4.91 -8.10
CA VAL A 255 -8.34 6.19 -8.29
C VAL A 255 -9.38 6.06 -9.39
N ARG A 256 -10.63 6.37 -9.08
CA ARG A 256 -11.65 6.66 -10.10
C ARG A 256 -11.45 8.08 -10.61
N ALA A 257 -11.27 8.24 -11.91
CA ALA A 257 -10.79 9.49 -12.51
C ALA A 257 -11.76 10.67 -12.32
N SER A 258 -13.06 10.40 -12.18
CA SER A 258 -14.03 11.44 -11.81
C SER A 258 -13.87 11.99 -10.39
N TYR A 259 -13.16 11.29 -9.50
CA TYR A 259 -12.81 11.74 -8.15
C TYR A 259 -11.38 12.28 -8.02
N ARG A 260 -10.68 12.53 -9.15
CA ARG A 260 -9.26 12.97 -9.17
C ARG A 260 -8.94 14.21 -8.33
N ASN A 261 -9.91 15.09 -8.13
CA ASN A 261 -9.74 16.33 -7.36
C ASN A 261 -9.93 16.12 -5.84
N GLY A 262 -10.25 14.89 -5.42
CA GLY A 262 -10.59 14.56 -4.05
C GLY A 262 -12.00 15.03 -3.65
N GLY A 263 -12.42 14.59 -2.46
CA GLY A 263 -13.76 14.90 -1.94
C GLY A 263 -14.89 14.08 -2.58
N PRO A 264 -16.15 14.38 -2.21
CA PRO A 264 -17.30 13.57 -2.62
C PRO A 264 -17.87 13.94 -4.00
N ALA A 265 -17.45 15.07 -4.58
CA ALA A 265 -17.97 15.54 -5.86
C ALA A 265 -17.25 14.85 -7.02
N ARG A 266 -18.03 14.38 -8.01
CA ARG A 266 -17.51 13.79 -9.25
C ARG A 266 -17.47 14.84 -10.34
N GLU A 267 -16.35 14.89 -11.05
CA GLU A 267 -16.18 15.68 -12.26
C GLU A 267 -15.80 14.77 -13.41
N PRO A 268 -16.59 14.65 -14.48
CA PRO A 268 -16.19 13.89 -15.67
C PRO A 268 -14.81 14.29 -16.19
N VAL A 269 -14.10 13.33 -16.76
CA VAL A 269 -12.84 13.55 -17.49
C VAL A 269 -13.20 14.10 -18.87
N PRO A 270 -12.67 15.26 -19.29
CA PRO A 270 -12.86 15.72 -20.66
C PRO A 270 -12.14 14.77 -21.63
N GLU A 271 -12.87 14.19 -22.58
CA GLU A 271 -12.32 13.19 -23.50
C GLU A 271 -11.19 13.80 -24.34
N GLY A 272 -10.06 13.10 -24.43
CA GLY A 272 -8.86 13.52 -25.16
C GLY A 272 -7.98 14.54 -24.43
N GLU A 273 -8.48 15.18 -23.37
CA GLU A 273 -7.69 16.13 -22.60
C GLU A 273 -6.74 15.44 -21.60
N LEU A 274 -5.65 16.14 -21.27
CA LEU A 274 -4.66 15.67 -20.31
C LEU A 274 -5.15 15.96 -18.89
N VAL A 275 -5.31 14.91 -18.10
CA VAL A 275 -5.58 14.99 -16.66
C VAL A 275 -4.45 14.32 -15.86
N ARG A 276 -4.31 14.68 -14.58
CA ARG A 276 -3.34 14.06 -13.66
C ARG A 276 -4.07 13.35 -12.54
N LEU A 277 -3.73 12.08 -12.33
CA LEU A 277 -4.27 11.26 -11.25
C LEU A 277 -3.19 11.12 -10.18
N ARG A 278 -3.46 11.61 -8.96
CA ARG A 278 -2.60 11.42 -7.80
C ARG A 278 -3.01 10.15 -7.08
N MET A 279 -2.05 9.24 -6.91
CA MET A 279 -2.25 7.95 -6.24
C MET A 279 -1.44 7.98 -4.95
N SER A 280 -2.13 7.88 -3.83
CA SER A 280 -1.59 7.95 -2.47
C SER A 280 -2.15 6.81 -1.62
N GLN A 281 -1.75 6.73 -0.35
CA GLN A 281 -2.14 5.70 0.62
C GLN A 281 -1.67 4.27 0.28
N LEU A 282 -0.72 4.14 -0.63
CA LEU A 282 -0.01 2.91 -0.95
C LEU A 282 1.11 2.67 0.06
N TYR A 283 0.78 2.16 1.25
CA TYR A 283 1.76 1.89 2.28
C TYR A 283 2.35 0.48 2.19
N THR A 284 3.67 0.36 2.33
CA THR A 284 4.36 -0.93 2.39
C THR A 284 5.67 -0.83 3.16
N ALA A 285 6.21 -1.99 3.54
CA ALA A 285 7.56 -2.15 4.05
C ALA A 285 8.19 -3.40 3.42
N ASN A 286 9.10 -3.22 2.45
CA ASN A 286 9.77 -4.32 1.76
C ASN A 286 11.26 -4.04 1.55
N ARG A 287 12.08 -5.08 1.73
CA ARG A 287 13.48 -5.08 1.29
C ARG A 287 13.60 -5.93 0.04
N PHE A 288 13.83 -5.27 -1.09
CA PHE A 288 14.18 -5.90 -2.35
C PHE A 288 15.60 -6.45 -2.24
N ALA A 289 15.81 -7.72 -2.58
CA ALA A 289 17.14 -8.32 -2.59
C ALA A 289 17.92 -7.91 -3.85
N THR A 290 19.23 -8.14 -3.85
CA THR A 290 20.05 -7.98 -5.05
C THR A 290 19.48 -8.81 -6.20
N GLY A 291 19.39 -8.21 -7.38
CA GLY A 291 18.82 -8.83 -8.58
C GLY A 291 17.30 -8.74 -8.69
N HIS A 292 16.59 -8.38 -7.62
CA HIS A 292 15.15 -8.13 -7.67
C HIS A 292 14.85 -6.81 -8.38
N ARG A 293 13.59 -6.65 -8.79
CA ARG A 293 13.07 -5.43 -9.43
C ARG A 293 11.82 -4.96 -8.72
N LEU A 294 11.62 -3.64 -8.70
CA LEU A 294 10.29 -3.10 -8.51
C LEU A 294 9.56 -3.14 -9.86
N ARG A 295 8.41 -3.80 -9.88
CA ARG A 295 7.42 -3.68 -10.98
C ARG A 295 6.22 -2.90 -10.48
N ILE A 296 5.78 -1.93 -11.28
CA ILE A 296 4.44 -1.37 -11.15
C ILE A 296 3.56 -1.84 -12.30
N VAL A 297 2.29 -2.07 -12.02
CA VAL A 297 1.27 -2.36 -13.03
C VAL A 297 0.19 -1.29 -12.95
N LEU A 298 -0.15 -0.74 -14.11
CA LEU A 298 -1.29 0.13 -14.30
C LEU A 298 -2.38 -0.62 -15.07
N SER A 299 -3.59 -0.68 -14.53
CA SER A 299 -4.74 -1.30 -15.18
C SER A 299 -6.01 -0.47 -14.94
N THR A 300 -7.06 -0.76 -15.72
CA THR A 300 -8.36 -0.08 -15.60
C THR A 300 -9.42 -0.86 -14.83
N ALA A 301 -9.11 -2.11 -14.51
CA ALA A 301 -9.93 -2.96 -13.66
C ALA A 301 -9.03 -3.97 -12.94
N PHE A 302 -9.55 -4.56 -11.87
CA PHE A 302 -8.98 -5.74 -11.23
C PHE A 302 -10.11 -6.56 -10.57
N PHE A 303 -10.99 -7.10 -11.41
CA PHE A 303 -12.22 -7.76 -10.98
C PHE A 303 -11.93 -9.13 -10.33
N PRO A 304 -12.60 -9.52 -9.22
CA PRO A 304 -13.78 -8.90 -8.61
C PRO A 304 -13.51 -7.99 -7.41
N LEU A 305 -12.27 -7.50 -7.23
CA LEU A 305 -11.92 -6.81 -5.98
C LEU A 305 -12.71 -5.52 -5.76
N PHE A 306 -12.92 -4.73 -6.82
CA PHE A 306 -13.90 -3.65 -6.85
C PHE A 306 -14.82 -3.81 -8.07
N SER A 307 -15.96 -3.11 -8.04
CA SER A 307 -16.85 -2.95 -9.19
C SER A 307 -16.08 -2.36 -10.38
N VAL A 308 -16.50 -2.74 -11.59
CA VAL A 308 -15.90 -2.24 -12.82
C VAL A 308 -16.53 -0.90 -13.17
N ASN A 309 -15.71 0.13 -13.39
CA ASN A 309 -16.19 1.40 -13.91
C ASN A 309 -16.84 1.21 -15.31
N PRO A 310 -18.09 1.66 -15.54
CA PRO A 310 -18.76 1.50 -16.82
C PRO A 310 -18.14 2.34 -17.96
N GLN A 311 -17.32 3.34 -17.61
CA GLN A 311 -16.68 4.29 -18.52
C GLN A 311 -17.64 5.17 -19.34
N THR A 312 -18.89 5.32 -18.87
CA THR A 312 -19.91 6.18 -19.49
C THR A 312 -20.06 7.52 -18.76
N GLY A 313 -19.46 7.67 -17.59
CA GLY A 313 -19.69 8.78 -16.67
C GLY A 313 -20.78 8.50 -15.63
N ALA A 314 -21.68 7.55 -15.88
CA ALA A 314 -22.60 7.04 -14.86
C ALA A 314 -21.88 6.10 -13.88
N LEU A 315 -22.41 5.98 -12.65
CA LEU A 315 -21.96 4.92 -11.74
C LEU A 315 -22.56 3.57 -12.15
N GLU A 316 -21.85 2.51 -11.82
CA GLU A 316 -22.29 1.11 -11.89
C GLU A 316 -23.56 0.83 -11.06
N THR A 317 -23.89 1.70 -10.10
CA THR A 317 -25.12 1.64 -9.31
C THR A 317 -26.32 2.32 -10.00
N GLU A 318 -26.07 3.09 -11.07
CA GLU A 318 -27.06 3.89 -11.78
C GLU A 318 -27.37 3.33 -13.17
N SER A 319 -26.36 2.76 -13.84
CA SER A 319 -26.50 2.21 -15.20
C SER A 319 -25.63 0.97 -15.40
N ALA A 320 -26.13 0.04 -16.22
CA ALA A 320 -25.40 -1.12 -16.70
C ALA A 320 -24.76 -0.90 -18.09
N GLU A 321 -25.00 0.26 -18.72
CA GLU A 321 -24.39 0.58 -20.01
C GLU A 321 -22.88 0.76 -19.86
N THR A 322 -22.12 0.18 -20.78
CA THR A 322 -20.66 0.26 -20.77
C THR A 322 -20.14 0.81 -22.09
N ARG A 323 -19.00 1.52 -22.01
CA ARG A 323 -18.32 2.06 -23.19
C ARG A 323 -16.86 1.63 -23.18
N ALA A 324 -16.43 0.85 -24.18
CA ALA A 324 -15.01 0.57 -24.35
C ALA A 324 -14.24 1.85 -24.75
N GLY A 325 -12.99 1.94 -24.31
CA GLY A 325 -12.16 3.12 -24.49
C GLY A 325 -10.66 2.83 -24.43
N VAL A 326 -9.88 3.87 -24.70
CA VAL A 326 -8.42 3.83 -24.62
C VAL A 326 -7.96 4.84 -23.57
N ILE A 327 -7.19 4.34 -22.60
CA ILE A 327 -6.54 5.14 -21.57
C ILE A 327 -5.06 5.25 -21.92
N ARG A 328 -4.60 6.46 -22.27
CA ARG A 328 -3.21 6.73 -22.65
C ARG A 328 -2.45 7.30 -21.46
N ILE A 329 -1.43 6.59 -21.02
CA ILE A 329 -0.48 7.02 -20.00
C ILE A 329 0.62 7.84 -20.66
N ARG A 330 0.65 9.13 -20.35
CA ARG A 330 1.68 10.06 -20.80
C ARG A 330 2.88 9.98 -19.89
N HIS A 331 4.07 9.91 -20.47
CA HIS A 331 5.34 9.86 -19.74
C HIS A 331 6.50 10.42 -20.56
N ASP A 332 6.15 11.27 -21.53
CA ASP A 332 7.08 12.12 -22.26
C ASP A 332 7.54 13.30 -21.38
N ALA A 333 8.43 14.14 -21.94
CA ALA A 333 9.05 15.24 -21.20
C ALA A 333 8.06 16.35 -20.79
N GLU A 334 6.96 16.54 -21.54
CA GLU A 334 5.95 17.57 -21.26
C GLU A 334 4.95 17.09 -20.20
N ALA A 335 4.65 15.80 -20.21
CA ALA A 335 3.70 15.17 -19.29
C ALA A 335 4.32 13.93 -18.60
N PRO A 336 5.33 14.11 -17.72
CA PRO A 336 5.95 12.98 -17.03
C PRO A 336 4.98 12.36 -16.02
N SER A 337 4.87 11.04 -16.05
CA SER A 337 4.29 10.22 -14.98
C SER A 337 5.40 9.66 -14.11
N TRP A 338 5.18 9.59 -12.80
CA TRP A 338 6.21 9.24 -11.85
C TRP A 338 5.67 8.51 -10.62
N VAL A 339 6.58 7.82 -9.93
CA VAL A 339 6.40 7.18 -8.63
C VAL A 339 7.51 7.64 -7.68
N VAL A 340 7.18 7.92 -6.43
CA VAL A 340 8.11 8.30 -5.37
C VAL A 340 8.18 7.15 -4.37
N LEU A 341 9.40 6.66 -4.16
CA LEU A 341 9.71 5.57 -3.26
C LEU A 341 10.27 6.12 -1.95
N PRO A 342 9.71 5.74 -0.77
CA PRO A 342 10.28 6.10 0.52
C PRO A 342 11.47 5.19 0.85
N VAL A 343 12.61 5.46 0.23
CA VAL A 343 13.82 4.64 0.40
C VAL A 343 14.45 4.92 1.75
N VAL A 344 14.71 3.86 2.51
CA VAL A 344 15.55 3.92 3.70
C VAL A 344 17.01 3.86 3.23
N PRO A 345 17.85 4.86 3.56
CA PRO A 345 19.26 4.82 3.18
C PRO A 345 19.93 3.57 3.74
N ASP A 346 20.78 2.92 2.94
CA ASP A 346 21.74 1.93 3.43
C ASP A 346 22.74 2.61 4.37
N ALA A 347 22.33 2.72 5.62
CA ALA A 347 23.18 2.98 6.75
C ALA A 347 22.59 2.14 7.87
N GLY A 348 23.34 1.13 8.30
CA GLY A 348 23.09 0.50 9.58
C GLY A 348 23.15 1.57 10.67
N ARG A 349 22.01 2.23 10.96
CA ARG A 349 21.80 3.29 11.97
C ARG A 349 20.39 3.34 12.56
N TYR A 350 19.65 2.23 12.53
CA TYR A 350 18.45 2.05 13.35
C TYR A 350 18.53 0.67 13.99
N TRP A 351 18.89 0.64 15.27
CA TRP A 351 19.28 -0.56 16.01
C TRP A 351 18.11 -1.49 16.24
N ALA A 352 18.44 -2.80 16.27
CA ALA A 352 17.61 -3.81 16.93
C ALA A 352 17.29 -3.36 18.37
N ALA A 353 16.12 -3.75 18.87
CA ALA A 353 15.55 -3.29 20.14
C ALA A 353 16.59 -3.15 21.27
N GLY A 354 16.76 -1.94 21.81
CA GLY A 354 17.54 -1.73 23.04
C GLY A 354 18.40 -0.47 23.20
N ALA A 355 18.50 0.44 22.22
CA ALA A 355 19.37 1.62 22.37
C ALA A 355 18.63 2.96 22.39
N VAL A 356 18.87 3.73 23.45
CA VAL A 356 18.47 5.13 23.62
C VAL A 356 19.27 6.01 22.66
N ILE A 357 18.61 6.89 21.89
CA ILE A 357 19.26 7.88 21.03
C ILE A 357 19.09 9.28 21.66
N PRO A 358 20.15 10.09 21.80
CA PRO A 358 20.05 11.46 22.30
C PRO A 358 19.35 12.38 21.28
N ALA A 359 18.60 13.36 21.77
CA ALA A 359 17.90 14.34 20.95
C ALA A 359 18.86 15.09 20.02
N GLY A 360 18.65 14.99 18.71
CA GLY A 360 19.39 15.77 17.71
C GLY A 360 18.94 17.23 17.67
N PRO A 361 19.81 18.17 17.25
CA PRO A 361 19.55 19.60 17.35
C PRO A 361 18.56 20.09 16.29
N SER A 362 17.80 21.13 16.64
CA SER A 362 16.91 21.86 15.74
C SER A 362 17.73 22.60 14.68
N LEU A 363 17.40 22.39 13.40
CA LEU A 363 17.97 23.13 12.29
C LEU A 363 16.99 24.18 11.80
N THR A 364 17.31 25.45 12.05
CA THR A 364 16.79 26.60 11.33
C THR A 364 17.52 26.77 9.98
N SER A 365 16.74 27.15 8.98
CA SER A 365 17.09 27.44 7.58
C SER A 365 18.24 28.45 7.41
N THR A 366 19.10 28.27 6.38
CA THR A 366 19.26 29.22 5.24
C THR A 366 20.31 28.78 4.20
N ASN A 367 19.88 28.79 2.93
CA ASN A 367 20.56 28.89 1.62
C ASN A 367 21.47 27.78 0.98
N PRO A 368 21.42 27.63 -0.38
CA PRO A 368 22.17 26.64 -1.19
C PRO A 368 23.25 27.33 -2.10
N PRO A 369 23.74 26.72 -3.20
CA PRO A 369 24.68 25.60 -3.33
C PRO A 369 26.00 26.01 -4.03
N HIS A 370 27.07 25.22 -3.91
CA HIS A 370 28.24 25.33 -4.80
C HIS A 370 28.52 24.02 -5.53
N TYR A 371 28.49 24.13 -6.86
CA TYR A 371 28.94 23.17 -7.86
C TYR A 371 30.44 22.92 -7.78
N LEU A 372 30.88 21.66 -7.89
CA LEU A 372 32.11 21.29 -8.59
C LEU A 372 31.91 19.96 -9.31
N ALA A 373 32.24 19.98 -10.61
CA ALA A 373 32.13 18.88 -11.57
C ALA A 373 33.48 18.09 -11.66
N PRO A 374 33.70 17.16 -12.60
CA PRO A 374 34.07 15.78 -12.31
C PRO A 374 35.54 15.43 -12.61
N ARG A 375 36.03 14.32 -12.06
CA ARG A 375 37.23 13.63 -12.59
C ARG A 375 36.85 12.25 -13.11
N ALA A 376 37.23 12.00 -14.36
CA ALA A 376 37.08 10.74 -15.09
C ALA A 376 38.43 9.96 -15.08
N PRO A 377 38.57 8.83 -15.82
CA PRO A 377 38.59 7.48 -15.24
C PRO A 377 39.89 6.71 -15.56
N ARG A 378 40.13 5.55 -14.93
CA ARG A 378 41.16 4.58 -15.38
C ARG A 378 40.76 3.11 -15.10
N PRO A 379 41.33 2.14 -15.83
CA PRO A 379 40.58 1.12 -16.57
C PRO A 379 40.56 -0.29 -15.95
N ARG A 380 39.71 -1.14 -16.53
CA ARG A 380 39.59 -2.60 -16.28
C ARG A 380 40.82 -3.39 -16.76
N PRO A 381 40.94 -4.64 -16.29
CA PRO A 381 41.23 -5.76 -17.18
C PRO A 381 40.09 -6.80 -17.25
N ARG A 382 40.15 -7.59 -18.32
CA ARG A 382 39.14 -8.49 -18.91
C ARG A 382 39.29 -9.97 -18.48
N GLU A 383 38.13 -10.66 -18.50
CA GLU A 383 37.85 -12.03 -18.99
C GLU A 383 38.43 -13.28 -18.26
N PRO A 384 37.85 -14.50 -18.43
CA PRO A 384 37.05 -14.99 -19.57
C PRO A 384 35.75 -15.76 -19.29
N ARG A 385 35.10 -16.05 -20.42
CA ARG A 385 33.83 -16.75 -20.66
C ARG A 385 33.94 -18.28 -20.54
N SER A 386 32.82 -18.91 -20.16
CA SER A 386 32.37 -20.23 -20.63
C SER A 386 30.83 -20.24 -20.51
N ALA A 387 30.06 -20.23 -21.61
CA ALA A 387 29.58 -21.41 -22.35
C ALA A 387 29.09 -22.52 -21.40
N GLY A 388 27.84 -22.99 -21.39
CA GLY A 388 26.68 -22.82 -22.24
C GLY A 388 25.78 -24.05 -21.97
N ALA A 389 24.45 -23.89 -21.93
CA ALA A 389 23.48 -24.94 -22.29
C ALA A 389 22.06 -24.39 -22.12
N ARG A 390 21.37 -24.25 -23.24
CA ARG A 390 19.92 -24.12 -23.32
C ARG A 390 19.32 -25.52 -23.30
N TRP A 391 18.22 -25.71 -22.58
CA TRP A 391 17.15 -26.61 -23.01
C TRP A 391 15.80 -25.94 -22.75
N THR A 392 15.18 -25.55 -23.85
CA THR A 392 13.76 -25.25 -23.98
C THR A 392 13.01 -26.57 -24.12
N THR A 393 11.85 -26.74 -23.47
CA THR A 393 10.54 -26.88 -24.14
C THR A 393 9.41 -26.98 -23.12
N ARG A 394 8.31 -26.33 -23.48
CA ARG A 394 7.03 -26.18 -22.78
C ARG A 394 5.99 -27.08 -23.54
N PRO A 395 4.66 -26.97 -23.30
CA PRO A 395 3.80 -27.73 -22.38
C PRO A 395 2.68 -28.51 -23.13
N SER A 396 1.77 -29.21 -22.42
CA SER A 396 0.32 -29.24 -22.74
C SER A 396 -0.51 -30.11 -21.75
N PRO A 397 -1.87 -30.07 -21.77
CA PRO A 397 -2.66 -29.67 -20.60
C PRO A 397 -3.70 -30.73 -20.17
N PHE A 398 -4.40 -30.55 -19.05
CA PHE A 398 -5.76 -31.09 -18.92
C PHE A 398 -6.67 -30.19 -18.07
N ARG A 399 -7.93 -30.15 -18.52
CA ARG A 399 -9.06 -29.28 -18.20
C ARG A 399 -9.90 -29.79 -17.01
N SER A 400 -10.63 -28.83 -16.39
CA SER A 400 -12.05 -28.82 -15.91
C SER A 400 -12.53 -29.94 -14.96
N THR A 401 -13.34 -29.74 -13.91
CA THR A 401 -14.69 -29.12 -13.77
C THR A 401 -15.03 -29.06 -12.26
N SER A 402 -15.37 -27.92 -11.64
CA SER A 402 -16.73 -27.37 -11.37
C SER A 402 -17.66 -28.11 -10.36
N THR A 403 -17.79 -27.51 -9.15
CA THR A 403 -19.03 -27.14 -8.39
C THR A 403 -19.90 -28.23 -7.69
N PRO A 404 -20.83 -27.88 -6.75
CA PRO A 404 -20.57 -27.88 -5.30
C PRO A 404 -21.66 -28.66 -4.51
N SER A 405 -21.55 -28.76 -3.18
CA SER A 405 -22.71 -29.10 -2.34
C SER A 405 -22.67 -28.37 -1.00
N ALA A 406 -23.75 -27.64 -0.73
CA ALA A 406 -24.09 -27.06 0.55
C ALA A 406 -25.20 -27.91 1.19
N ALA A 407 -25.08 -28.20 2.48
CA ALA A 407 -26.23 -28.52 3.33
C ALA A 407 -25.89 -28.24 4.80
N ALA A 408 -26.47 -27.16 5.31
CA ALA A 408 -26.62 -26.91 6.74
C ALA A 408 -27.71 -27.82 7.32
N SER A 409 -27.54 -28.31 8.56
CA SER A 409 -28.66 -28.70 9.43
C SER A 409 -28.27 -28.79 10.91
N ARG A 410 -28.79 -27.80 11.67
CA ARG A 410 -29.51 -27.91 12.94
C ARG A 410 -28.89 -28.66 14.14
N MET A 411 -28.62 -27.87 15.18
CA MET A 411 -28.66 -28.27 16.61
C MET A 411 -30.05 -28.79 17.04
N PRO A 412 -30.09 -29.50 18.19
CA PRO A 412 -31.12 -29.26 19.19
C PRO A 412 -30.55 -28.96 20.58
N ARG A 413 -31.15 -27.96 21.25
CA ARG A 413 -31.07 -27.67 22.68
C ARG A 413 -32.09 -28.53 23.46
N ARG A 414 -31.68 -29.07 24.63
CA ARG A 414 -32.51 -29.32 25.84
C ARG A 414 -31.57 -29.18 27.06
N TRP A 415 -31.65 -28.12 27.87
CA TRP A 415 -32.45 -27.95 29.10
C TRP A 415 -32.35 -29.10 30.11
N ARG A 416 -31.69 -28.85 31.26
CA ARG A 416 -32.35 -28.81 32.58
C ARG A 416 -31.45 -28.17 33.64
N SER A 417 -32.15 -27.61 34.61
CA SER A 417 -31.80 -26.63 35.63
C SER A 417 -31.73 -27.23 37.03
N SER A 418 -30.82 -26.72 37.86
CA SER A 418 -30.89 -26.64 39.34
C SER A 418 -29.67 -25.80 39.76
N GLY A 419 -29.70 -24.67 40.45
CA GLY A 419 -30.63 -24.15 41.45
C GLY A 419 -29.86 -24.06 42.79
N TRP A 420 -29.93 -22.89 43.46
CA TRP A 420 -29.34 -22.49 44.77
C TRP A 420 -27.95 -21.82 44.76
N ARG A 421 -27.65 -20.77 45.53
CA ARG A 421 -28.43 -19.83 46.38
C ARG A 421 -27.54 -18.62 46.68
N SER A 422 -28.17 -17.49 46.97
CA SER A 422 -27.57 -16.23 47.42
C SER A 422 -26.94 -16.30 48.82
N SER A 423 -25.92 -15.48 49.08
CA SER A 423 -25.93 -14.56 50.22
C SER A 423 -24.94 -13.41 49.99
N ARG A 424 -25.39 -12.21 50.35
CA ARG A 424 -24.60 -10.99 50.46
C ARG A 424 -24.03 -10.92 51.88
N HIS A 425 -22.81 -10.42 52.00
CA HIS A 425 -22.47 -9.35 52.95
C HIS A 425 -21.52 -8.38 52.26
#